data_AF-A0A6C0C159-F1
#
_entry.id   AF-A0A6C0C159-F1
#
_cell.length_a   1.000
_cell.length_b   1.000
_cell.length_c   1.000
_cell.angle_alpha   90.00
_cell.angle_beta   90.00
_cell.angle_gamma   90.00
#
_symmetry.space_group_name_H-M   'P 1'
#
loop_
_entity.id
_entity.type
_entity.pdbx_description
1 polymer ?
#
loop_
_entity_poly.entity_id
_entity_poly.type
_entity_poly.pdbx_seq_one_letter_code
_entity_poly.pdbx_strand_id
1 'polypeptide(L)'
;MSWKNCYGGQNNIHSNFPALMSDGKFATNWNTACASNNRLKREANVVNNYDYRKYLQRNADNLILQNQVAACNNCGLCWNDFNNLHDSHPKYLFKSCNDPNKPPGYEHSDLKSMYLSRQALASRAQPTTLTQDQMLQKFNYN
;
A
#
# COMPACT_ATOMS: atom_id res chain seq x y z
N MET A 1 18.04 -18.06 -4.77
CA MET A 1 16.63 -18.31 -4.40
C MET A 1 16.56 -19.63 -3.64
N SER A 2 16.37 -19.60 -2.32
CA SER A 2 16.24 -20.81 -1.50
C SER A 2 14.86 -20.81 -0.84
N TRP A 3 14.02 -21.74 -1.28
CA TRP A 3 12.66 -22.03 -0.78
C TRP A 3 12.68 -22.84 0.54
N LYS A 4 13.84 -23.01 1.19
CA LYS A 4 13.94 -23.97 2.29
C LYS A 4 13.32 -23.45 3.60
N ASN A 5 12.14 -24.01 3.88
CA ASN A 5 11.65 -24.47 5.18
C ASN A 5 10.76 -23.52 5.98
N CYS A 6 9.47 -23.46 5.59
CA CYS A 6 8.38 -23.24 6.55
C CYS A 6 7.39 -24.40 6.46
N TYR A 7 7.66 -25.48 7.23
CA TYR A 7 6.70 -26.56 7.53
C TYR A 7 5.69 -26.13 8.61
N GLY A 8 5.28 -24.87 8.58
CA GLY A 8 4.46 -24.24 9.62
C GLY A 8 3.27 -23.54 8.99
N GLY A 9 2.36 -24.29 8.39
CA GLY A 9 0.95 -23.94 8.10
C GLY A 9 0.60 -22.67 7.32
N GLN A 10 1.49 -21.69 7.16
CA GLN A 10 1.21 -20.37 6.61
C GLN A 10 2.39 -19.87 5.77
N ASN A 11 2.08 -19.40 4.56
CA ASN A 11 3.01 -18.87 3.56
C ASN A 11 3.02 -17.33 3.53
N ASN A 12 2.67 -16.67 4.65
CA ASN A 12 2.72 -15.21 4.78
C ASN A 12 3.94 -14.79 5.62
N ILE A 13 4.68 -13.78 5.16
CA ILE A 13 5.84 -13.21 5.86
C ILE A 13 5.45 -12.38 7.11
N HIS A 14 4.19 -11.98 7.23
CA HIS A 14 3.66 -11.25 8.38
C HIS A 14 2.91 -12.20 9.33
N SER A 15 3.42 -12.39 10.56
CA SER A 15 2.86 -13.39 11.50
C SER A 15 1.42 -13.12 11.96
N ASN A 16 0.97 -11.87 11.88
CA ASN A 16 -0.35 -11.45 12.33
C ASN A 16 -1.38 -11.39 11.19
N PHE A 17 -1.00 -11.86 10.00
CA PHE A 17 -1.85 -11.83 8.82
C PHE A 17 -2.11 -13.26 8.32
N PRO A 18 -3.29 -13.53 7.74
CA PRO A 18 -3.65 -14.86 7.28
C PRO A 18 -2.69 -15.35 6.18
N ALA A 19 -2.59 -16.68 6.03
CA ALA A 19 -1.84 -17.32 4.96
C ALA A 19 -2.24 -16.77 3.57
N LEU A 20 -1.26 -16.62 2.67
CA LEU A 20 -1.44 -16.23 1.27
C LEU A 20 -2.11 -17.37 0.49
N MET A 21 -3.45 -17.43 0.47
CA MET A 21 -4.16 -18.44 -0.33
C MET A 21 -4.33 -17.99 -1.78
N SER A 22 -4.07 -18.88 -2.75
CA SER A 22 -4.15 -18.60 -4.19
C SER A 22 -5.56 -18.29 -4.69
N ASP A 23 -6.57 -18.74 -3.96
CA ASP A 23 -7.98 -18.56 -4.31
C ASP A 23 -8.55 -17.22 -3.85
N GLY A 24 -7.76 -16.38 -3.16
CA GLY A 24 -8.13 -15.00 -2.77
C GLY A 24 -9.33 -14.90 -1.82
N LYS A 25 -9.82 -16.03 -1.29
CA LYS A 25 -11.04 -16.05 -0.45
C LYS A 25 -10.83 -15.37 0.89
N PHE A 26 -9.60 -15.34 1.41
CA PHE A 26 -9.28 -14.58 2.62
C PHE A 26 -9.41 -13.06 2.43
N ALA A 27 -9.30 -12.58 1.19
CA ALA A 27 -9.34 -11.16 0.84
C ALA A 27 -10.74 -10.72 0.36
N THR A 28 -11.70 -11.64 0.24
CA THR A 28 -13.02 -11.35 -0.36
C THR A 28 -14.15 -11.88 0.50
N ASN A 29 -14.97 -10.98 1.05
CA ASN A 29 -16.24 -11.37 1.66
C ASN A 29 -17.26 -11.60 0.54
N TRP A 30 -17.33 -12.83 0.01
CA TRP A 30 -18.31 -13.19 -1.01
C TRP A 30 -19.71 -13.33 -0.39
N ASN A 31 -20.38 -12.20 -0.16
CA ASN A 31 -21.79 -12.18 0.19
C ASN A 31 -22.62 -11.92 -1.07
N THR A 32 -23.49 -12.87 -1.42
CA THR A 32 -24.35 -12.71 -2.60
C THR A 32 -25.41 -11.64 -2.33
N ALA A 33 -25.78 -10.89 -3.38
CA ALA A 33 -26.85 -9.89 -3.27
C ALA A 33 -28.18 -10.49 -2.78
N CYS A 34 -28.44 -11.77 -3.12
CA CYS A 34 -29.59 -12.51 -2.63
C CYS A 34 -29.56 -12.70 -1.10
N ALA A 35 -28.42 -13.15 -0.55
CA ALA A 35 -28.27 -13.34 0.89
C ALA A 35 -28.40 -12.02 1.66
N SER A 36 -27.80 -10.94 1.15
CA SER A 36 -27.97 -9.58 1.71
C SER A 36 -29.42 -9.11 1.68
N ASN A 37 -30.14 -9.30 0.56
CA ASN A 37 -31.55 -8.91 0.45
C ASN A 37 -32.45 -9.73 1.39
N ASN A 38 -32.21 -11.04 1.49
CA ASN A 38 -32.96 -11.91 2.40
C ASN A 38 -32.68 -11.56 3.87
N ARG A 39 -31.47 -11.11 4.19
CA ARG A 39 -31.14 -10.58 5.52
C ARG A 39 -31.88 -9.27 5.79
N LEU A 40 -31.85 -8.31 4.86
CA LEU A 40 -32.57 -7.04 4.97
C LEU A 40 -34.07 -7.26 5.17
N LYS A 41 -34.69 -8.15 4.38
CA LYS A 41 -36.11 -8.49 4.52
C LYS A 41 -36.44 -9.05 5.91
N ARG A 42 -35.57 -9.90 6.47
CA ARG A 42 -35.74 -10.46 7.82
C ARG A 42 -35.58 -9.39 8.90
N GLU A 43 -34.56 -8.55 8.80
CA GLU A 43 -34.29 -7.49 9.79
C GLU A 43 -35.36 -6.39 9.78
N ALA A 44 -35.86 -6.03 8.59
CA ALA A 44 -36.90 -5.02 8.43
C ALA A 44 -38.33 -5.59 8.52
N ASN A 45 -38.49 -6.89 8.83
CA ASN A 45 -39.78 -7.59 8.89
C ASN A 45 -40.67 -7.38 7.64
N VAL A 46 -40.06 -7.39 6.45
CA VAL A 46 -40.76 -7.19 5.19
C VAL A 46 -41.40 -8.50 4.75
N VAL A 47 -42.74 -8.54 4.78
CA VAL A 47 -43.52 -9.74 4.43
C VAL A 47 -43.97 -9.73 2.97
N ASN A 48 -44.37 -8.57 2.45
CA ASN A 48 -44.93 -8.45 1.10
C ASN A 48 -44.23 -7.36 0.25
N ASN A 49 -44.55 -7.33 -1.04
CA ASN A 49 -43.95 -6.40 -2.00
C ASN A 49 -44.32 -4.92 -1.75
N TYR A 50 -45.42 -4.65 -1.06
CA TYR A 50 -45.81 -3.29 -0.71
C TYR A 50 -44.93 -2.76 0.43
N ASP A 51 -44.75 -3.56 1.48
CA ASP A 51 -43.89 -3.24 2.61
C ASP A 51 -42.44 -3.04 2.17
N TYR A 52 -41.96 -3.85 1.22
CA TYR A 52 -40.63 -3.70 0.64
C TYR A 52 -40.46 -2.32 -0.03
N ARG A 53 -41.41 -1.94 -0.89
CA ARG A 53 -41.37 -0.64 -1.58
C ARG A 53 -41.45 0.53 -0.60
N LYS A 54 -42.34 0.43 0.40
CA LYS A 54 -42.50 1.42 1.46
C LYS A 54 -41.24 1.56 2.31
N TYR A 55 -40.56 0.46 2.63
CA TYR A 55 -39.30 0.45 3.35
C TYR A 55 -38.20 1.16 2.54
N LEU A 56 -38.06 0.80 1.26
CA LEU A 56 -37.07 1.43 0.37
C LEU A 56 -37.31 2.93 0.22
N GLN A 57 -38.56 3.37 0.05
CA GLN A 57 -38.90 4.79 -0.06
C GLN A 57 -38.58 5.57 1.22
N ARG A 58 -38.89 5.01 2.39
CA ARG A 58 -38.67 5.68 3.68
C ARG A 58 -37.19 5.74 4.09
N ASN A 59 -36.39 4.77 3.66
CA ASN A 59 -34.99 4.66 4.05
C ASN A 59 -34.03 4.91 2.87
N ALA A 60 -34.53 5.46 1.75
CA ALA A 60 -33.78 5.60 0.50
C ALA A 60 -32.43 6.31 0.74
N ASP A 61 -32.46 7.48 1.36
CA ASP A 61 -31.26 8.30 1.57
C ASP A 61 -30.23 7.59 2.45
N ASN A 62 -30.69 6.91 3.51
CA ASN A 62 -29.81 6.16 4.41
C ASN A 62 -29.19 4.95 3.70
N LEU A 63 -29.99 4.18 2.95
CA LEU A 63 -29.50 3.03 2.18
C LEU A 63 -28.49 3.46 1.10
N ILE A 64 -28.74 4.58 0.43
CA ILE A 64 -27.82 5.14 -0.56
C ILE A 64 -26.50 5.53 0.12
N LEU A 65 -26.56 6.26 1.25
CA LEU A 65 -25.37 6.66 2.00
C LEU A 65 -24.57 5.45 2.48
N GLN A 66 -25.23 4.45 3.08
CA GLN A 66 -24.57 3.22 3.55
C GLN A 66 -23.90 2.46 2.40
N ASN A 67 -24.58 2.34 1.25
CA ASN A 67 -24.01 1.70 0.08
C ASN A 67 -22.81 2.48 -0.47
N GLN A 68 -22.87 3.82 -0.47
CA GLN A 68 -21.74 4.67 -0.88
C GLN A 68 -20.53 4.45 0.04
N VAL A 69 -20.72 4.47 1.36
CA VAL A 69 -19.64 4.22 2.33
C VAL A 69 -19.09 2.79 2.20
N ALA A 70 -19.95 1.79 2.06
CA ALA A 70 -19.52 0.41 1.89
C ALA A 70 -18.75 0.18 0.57
N ALA A 71 -19.20 0.78 -0.53
CA ALA A 71 -18.52 0.72 -1.81
C ALA A 71 -17.14 1.40 -1.75
N CYS A 72 -17.06 2.53 -1.06
CA CYS A 72 -15.83 3.27 -0.86
C CYS A 72 -14.78 2.43 -0.11
N ASN A 73 -15.18 1.68 0.92
CA ASN A 73 -14.31 0.74 1.64
C ASN A 73 -13.81 -0.43 0.77
N ASN A 74 -14.53 -0.80 -0.29
CA ASN A 74 -14.11 -1.86 -1.23
C ASN A 74 -13.13 -1.36 -2.30
N CYS A 75 -13.02 -0.04 -2.51
CA CYS A 75 -12.18 0.55 -3.57
C CYS A 75 -10.86 1.17 -3.05
N GLY A 76 -10.60 1.13 -1.74
CA GLY A 76 -9.36 1.65 -1.13
C GLY A 76 -9.61 2.73 -0.07
N LEU A 77 -8.75 3.76 -0.05
CA LEU A 77 -8.81 4.85 0.94
C LEU A 77 -10.08 5.67 0.77
N CYS A 78 -11.04 5.50 1.70
CA CYS A 78 -12.27 6.26 1.71
C CYS A 78 -12.09 7.64 2.38
N TRP A 79 -12.82 8.67 1.90
CA TRP A 79 -12.68 10.06 2.36
C TRP A 79 -12.87 10.22 3.88
N ASN A 80 -13.74 9.42 4.49
CA ASN A 80 -14.22 9.66 5.86
C ASN A 80 -13.16 9.57 6.97
N ASP A 81 -12.00 8.94 6.72
CA ASP A 81 -10.98 8.71 7.76
C ASP A 81 -9.79 9.69 7.71
N PHE A 82 -9.70 10.58 6.71
CA PHE A 82 -8.53 11.48 6.59
C PHE A 82 -8.42 12.52 7.70
N ASN A 83 -9.53 12.91 8.34
CA ASN A 83 -9.50 13.87 9.44
C ASN A 83 -8.95 13.27 10.75
N ASN A 84 -8.92 11.94 10.88
CA ASN A 84 -8.35 11.23 12.03
C ASN A 84 -6.96 10.63 11.73
N LEU A 85 -6.46 10.78 10.51
CA LEU A 85 -5.07 10.52 10.16
C LEU A 85 -4.21 11.70 10.64
N HIS A 86 -4.22 11.95 11.96
CA HIS A 86 -3.11 12.68 12.55
C HIS A 86 -1.90 11.75 12.42
N ASP A 87 -1.08 12.02 11.40
CA ASP A 87 0.15 11.29 11.06
C ASP A 87 1.07 11.20 12.30
N SER A 88 0.86 10.19 13.14
CA SER A 88 1.75 9.82 14.25
C SER A 88 2.87 8.89 13.78
N HIS A 89 3.10 8.81 12.46
CA HIS A 89 4.23 8.12 11.87
C HIS A 89 5.07 9.17 11.13
N PRO A 90 6.08 9.78 11.77
CA PRO A 90 6.98 10.66 11.06
C PRO A 90 7.63 9.88 9.92
N LYS A 91 7.31 10.27 8.68
CA LYS A 91 7.91 9.68 7.48
C LYS A 91 9.43 9.85 7.58
N TYR A 92 10.17 8.80 7.28
CA TYR A 92 11.63 8.86 7.33
C TYR A 92 12.16 9.77 6.22
N LEU A 93 12.81 10.87 6.61
CA LEU A 93 13.46 11.79 5.69
C LEU A 93 14.94 11.40 5.56
N PHE A 94 15.34 11.00 4.36
CA PHE A 94 16.73 10.67 4.05
C PHE A 94 17.60 11.93 4.11
N LYS A 95 18.72 11.85 4.82
CA LYS A 95 19.61 13.02 5.01
C LYS A 95 20.46 13.32 3.78
N SER A 96 20.74 12.31 2.95
CA SER A 96 21.58 12.44 1.76
C SER A 96 21.38 11.27 0.80
N CYS A 97 21.92 11.36 -0.42
CA CYS A 97 21.92 10.26 -1.40
C CYS A 97 22.73 9.03 -0.96
N ASN A 98 23.54 9.15 0.09
CA ASN A 98 24.35 8.07 0.66
C ASN A 98 23.80 7.55 1.99
N ASP A 99 22.59 7.97 2.39
CA ASP A 99 21.96 7.51 3.63
C ASP A 99 21.56 6.02 3.51
N PRO A 100 22.15 5.10 4.32
CA PRO A 100 21.91 3.67 4.20
C PRO A 100 20.66 3.19 4.95
N ASN A 101 19.93 4.09 5.61
CA ASN A 101 18.81 3.71 6.46
C ASN A 101 17.65 3.09 5.65
N LYS A 102 17.06 2.03 6.20
CA LYS A 102 15.95 1.30 5.59
C LYS A 102 14.73 1.40 6.51
N PRO A 103 13.92 2.46 6.38
CA PRO A 103 12.74 2.63 7.22
C PRO A 103 11.71 1.50 6.97
N PRO A 104 10.71 1.36 7.86
CA PRO A 104 9.61 0.41 7.66
C PRO A 104 8.96 0.60 6.28
N GLY A 105 8.75 -0.50 5.53
CA GLY A 105 8.24 -0.46 4.16
C GLY A 105 9.28 -0.10 3.08
N TYR A 106 10.58 -0.10 3.41
CA TYR A 106 11.62 0.13 2.41
C TYR A 106 11.67 -1.01 1.37
N GLU A 107 11.20 -0.71 0.17
CA GLU A 107 11.24 -1.63 -0.96
C GLU A 107 12.65 -1.72 -1.57
N HIS A 108 13.07 -2.94 -1.91
CA HIS A 108 14.33 -3.22 -2.61
C HIS A 108 14.04 -3.80 -3.99
N SER A 109 14.69 -3.26 -5.01
CA SER A 109 14.70 -3.85 -6.36
C SER A 109 16.10 -3.72 -6.95
N ASP A 110 16.41 -4.62 -7.89
CA ASP A 110 17.64 -4.60 -8.67
C ASP A 110 17.81 -3.27 -9.41
N LEU A 111 16.76 -2.80 -10.10
CA LEU A 111 16.74 -1.53 -10.81
C LEU A 111 16.96 -0.34 -9.88
N LYS A 112 16.31 -0.33 -8.71
CA LYS A 112 16.49 0.71 -7.69
C LYS A 112 17.92 0.72 -7.16
N SER A 113 18.49 -0.45 -6.89
CA SER A 113 19.87 -0.56 -6.40
C SER A 113 20.88 -0.04 -7.43
N MET A 114 20.70 -0.37 -8.71
CA MET A 114 21.54 0.11 -9.80
C MET A 114 21.43 1.63 -9.94
N TYR A 115 20.22 2.18 -9.92
CA TYR A 115 19.99 3.62 -10.01
C TYR A 115 20.63 4.39 -8.85
N LEU A 116 20.36 3.97 -7.60
CA LEU A 116 20.89 4.63 -6.41
C LEU A 116 22.41 4.57 -6.35
N SER A 117 23.04 3.45 -6.75
CA SER A 117 24.50 3.33 -6.81
C SER A 117 25.12 4.32 -7.79
N ARG A 118 24.51 4.51 -8.97
CA ARG A 118 24.94 5.50 -9.96
C ARG A 118 24.81 6.92 -9.42
N GLN A 119 23.69 7.23 -8.77
CA GLN A 119 23.45 8.55 -8.20
C GLN A 119 24.40 8.87 -7.06
N ALA A 120 24.67 7.90 -6.19
CA ALA A 120 25.67 7.99 -5.12
C ALA A 120 27.07 8.29 -5.69
N LEU A 121 27.47 7.59 -6.76
CA LEU A 121 28.75 7.82 -7.44
C LEU A 121 28.82 9.23 -8.05
N ALA A 122 27.78 9.63 -8.80
CA ALA A 122 27.71 10.96 -9.41
C ALA A 122 27.74 12.08 -8.38
N SER A 123 27.09 11.91 -7.23
CA SER A 123 27.13 12.91 -6.15
C SER A 123 28.53 13.13 -5.55
N ARG A 124 29.43 12.14 -5.69
CA ARG A 124 30.83 12.21 -5.26
C ARG A 124 31.79 12.63 -6.38
N ALA A 125 31.31 12.68 -7.62
CA ALA A 125 32.11 13.09 -8.76
C ALA A 125 32.36 14.60 -8.66
N GLN A 126 33.47 14.97 -8.04
CA GLN A 126 34.01 16.32 -8.12
C GLN A 126 34.91 16.37 -9.36
N PRO A 127 34.69 17.31 -10.30
CA PRO A 127 35.65 17.51 -11.37
C PRO A 127 36.97 17.98 -10.76
N THR A 128 38.06 17.25 -11.00
CA THR A 128 39.39 17.77 -10.69
C THR A 128 39.66 18.95 -11.62
N THR A 129 39.48 20.17 -11.14
CA THR A 129 39.94 21.37 -11.86
C THR A 129 41.44 21.45 -11.73
N LEU A 130 42.17 20.78 -12.62
CA LEU A 130 43.61 20.98 -12.77
C LEU A 130 43.80 22.19 -13.67
N THR A 131 44.56 23.18 -13.20
CA THR A 131 45.08 24.19 -14.12
C THR A 131 46.05 23.53 -15.10
N GLN A 132 46.23 24.14 -16.29
CA GLN A 132 47.16 23.61 -17.29
C GLN A 132 48.57 23.39 -16.71
N ASP A 133 49.03 24.31 -15.85
CA ASP A 133 50.32 24.19 -15.15
C ASP A 133 50.36 23.01 -14.17
N GLN A 134 49.31 22.79 -13.39
CA GLN A 134 49.21 21.64 -12.47
C GLN A 134 49.13 20.30 -13.22
N MET A 135 48.54 20.30 -14.42
CA MET A 135 48.51 19.13 -15.30
C MET A 135 49.92 18.82 -15.82
N LEU A 136 50.64 19.82 -16.32
CA LEU A 136 52.01 19.65 -16.84
C LEU A 136 53.00 19.22 -15.75
N GLN A 137 52.85 19.71 -14.51
CA GLN A 137 53.68 19.29 -13.38
C GLN A 137 53.44 17.84 -12.95
N LYS A 138 52.22 17.30 -13.08
CA LYS A 138 51.93 15.90 -12.73
C LYS A 138 52.52 14.87 -13.70
N PHE A 139 52.68 15.23 -14.97
CA PHE A 139 53.16 14.32 -16.01
C PHE A 139 54.66 14.46 -16.32
N ASN A 140 55.29 15.56 -15.91
CA ASN A 140 56.74 15.72 -15.99
C ASN A 140 57.40 15.07 -14.77
N TYR A 141 57.59 13.75 -14.84
CA TYR A 141 58.57 13.05 -14.00
C TYR A 141 59.96 13.19 -14.63
N ASN A 142 60.75 14.11 -14.09
CA ASN A 142 62.22 14.05 -13.94
C ASN A 142 62.57 14.75 -12.63
#